data_AF-A0A2V6ZU79-F1
#
_entry.id   AF-A0A2V6ZU79-F1
#
_cell.length_a   1.000
_cell.length_b   1.000
_cell.length_c   1.000
_cell.angle_alpha   90.00
_cell.angle_beta   90.00
_cell.angle_gamma   90.00
#
_symmetry.space_group_name_H-M   'P 1'
#
loop_
_entity.id
_entity.type
_entity.pdbx_description
1 polymer ?
#
loop_
_entity_poly.entity_id
_entity_poly.type
_entity_poly.pdbx_seq_one_letter_code
_entity_poly.pdbx_strand_id
1 'polypeptide(L)'
;MCVCGSGLYGNAATRMSEIVPSDGTYAYGGYPDIDALYRQQAVETDRKKREALLYQIQQTLHERVRFGPIFEFLWPSGIGPRVEEPGLMLINPYPWSAPLEEVRLKKK
;
A
#
# COMPACT_ATOMS: atom_id res chain seq x y z
N MET A 1 21.10 7.14 -6.95
CA MET A 1 20.04 6.84 -5.97
C MET A 1 18.87 6.26 -6.75
N CYS A 2 18.46 5.02 -6.48
CA CYS A 2 17.24 4.44 -7.07
C CYS A 2 16.07 4.80 -6.15
N VAL A 3 14.98 5.33 -6.69
CA VAL A 3 13.78 5.69 -5.93
C VAL A 3 12.66 4.75 -6.34
N CYS A 4 12.20 3.92 -5.41
CA CYS A 4 11.05 3.03 -5.62
C CYS A 4 9.81 3.67 -4.97
N GLY A 5 8.73 3.83 -5.73
CA GLY A 5 7.42 4.18 -5.19
C GLY A 5 6.55 2.93 -5.09
N SER A 6 5.95 2.68 -3.93
CA SER A 6 4.92 1.64 -3.75
C SER A 6 3.57 2.32 -3.59
N GLY A 7 2.59 1.91 -4.40
CA GLY A 7 1.20 2.39 -4.36
C GLY A 7 0.20 1.27 -4.10
N LEU A 8 0.66 0.12 -3.59
CA LEU A 8 -0.21 -1.01 -3.32
C LEU A 8 -1.25 -0.68 -2.26
N TYR A 9 -2.50 -1.01 -2.55
CA TYR A 9 -3.60 -0.88 -1.60
C TYR A 9 -3.58 -1.98 -0.53
N GLY A 10 -4.30 -1.73 0.56
CA GLY A 10 -4.49 -2.69 1.64
C GLY A 10 -3.76 -2.29 2.92
N ASN A 11 -3.36 -3.30 3.70
CA ASN A 11 -2.78 -3.13 5.02
C ASN A 11 -1.24 -3.08 4.96
N ALA A 12 -0.58 -2.94 6.12
CA ALA A 12 0.87 -2.83 6.18
C ALA A 12 1.60 -4.04 5.56
N ALA A 13 1.05 -5.26 5.67
CA ALA A 13 1.66 -6.44 5.07
C ALA A 13 1.60 -6.39 3.54
N THR A 14 0.43 -6.09 2.97
CA THR A 14 0.32 -5.98 1.50
C THR A 14 1.11 -4.81 0.94
N ARG A 15 1.20 -3.67 1.64
CA ARG A 15 2.00 -2.52 1.19
C ARG A 15 3.49 -2.83 1.06
N MET A 16 4.01 -3.77 1.86
CA MET A 16 5.42 -4.12 1.87
C MET A 16 5.76 -5.38 1.04
N SER A 17 4.77 -6.05 0.44
CA SER A 17 4.93 -7.35 -0.23
C SER A 17 5.86 -7.33 -1.44
N GLU A 18 5.96 -6.20 -2.13
CA GLU A 18 6.81 -6.09 -3.33
C GLU A 18 8.26 -5.72 -3.01
N ILE A 19 8.54 -5.19 -1.82
CA ILE A 19 9.83 -4.55 -1.48
C ILE A 19 10.55 -5.17 -0.28
N VAL A 20 9.84 -5.89 0.59
CA VAL A 20 10.42 -6.48 1.82
C VAL A 20 10.83 -7.95 1.65
N PRO A 21 9.95 -8.87 1.22
CA PRO A 21 10.34 -10.27 1.03
C PRO A 21 11.41 -10.39 -0.05
N SER A 22 12.37 -11.31 0.10
CA SER A 22 13.45 -11.49 -0.88
C SER A 22 12.96 -11.92 -2.27
N ASP A 23 11.74 -12.46 -2.38
CA ASP A 23 11.06 -12.84 -3.62
C ASP A 23 10.11 -11.76 -4.16
N GLY A 24 10.05 -10.59 -3.53
CA GLY A 24 9.26 -9.45 -3.98
C GLY A 24 9.79 -8.85 -5.29
N THR A 25 8.89 -8.35 -6.14
CA THR A 25 9.20 -7.81 -7.47
C THR A 25 10.25 -6.69 -7.47
N TYR A 26 10.30 -5.90 -6.40
CA TYR A 26 11.20 -4.77 -6.23
C TYR A 26 12.12 -4.95 -5.00
N ALA A 27 12.31 -6.19 -4.54
CA ALA A 27 13.16 -6.49 -3.41
C ALA A 27 14.62 -6.10 -3.68
N TYR A 28 15.25 -5.42 -2.72
CA TYR A 28 16.67 -5.08 -2.79
C TYR A 28 17.44 -5.77 -1.65
N GLY A 29 18.12 -6.86 -2.00
CA GLY A 29 18.75 -7.78 -1.05
C GLY A 29 17.74 -8.67 -0.32
N GLY A 30 18.23 -9.54 0.55
CA GLY A 30 17.40 -10.50 1.29
C GLY A 30 17.83 -10.67 2.75
N TYR A 31 16.86 -10.89 3.62
CA TYR A 31 17.03 -10.98 5.08
C TYR A 31 16.28 -12.22 5.56
N PRO A 32 16.96 -13.36 5.75
CA PRO A 32 16.30 -14.64 6.03
C PRO A 32 15.40 -14.61 7.27
N ASP A 33 15.77 -13.82 8.28
CA ASP A 33 14.99 -13.61 9.49
C ASP A 33 13.67 -12.85 9.21
N ILE A 34 13.72 -11.81 8.36
CA ILE A 34 12.54 -11.05 7.95
C ILE A 34 11.65 -11.90 7.04
N ASP A 35 12.22 -12.66 6.10
CA ASP A 35 11.45 -13.57 5.23
C ASP A 35 10.71 -14.62 6.06
N ALA A 36 11.36 -15.18 7.09
CA ALA A 36 10.74 -16.13 7.99
C ALA A 36 9.56 -15.50 8.77
N LEU A 37 9.76 -14.29 9.32
CA LEU A 37 8.68 -13.55 9.99
C LEU A 37 7.52 -13.25 9.04
N TYR A 38 7.82 -12.85 7.80
CA TYR A 38 6.80 -12.52 6.80
C TYR A 38 5.95 -13.75 6.43
N ARG A 39 6.60 -14.89 6.18
CA ARG A 39 5.90 -16.17 5.90
C ARG A 39 5.06 -16.62 7.10
N GLN A 40 5.59 -16.49 8.32
CA GLN A 40 4.85 -16.84 9.53
C GLN A 40 3.62 -15.94 9.72
N GLN A 41 3.78 -14.62 9.54
CA GLN A 41 2.70 -13.65 9.65
C GLN A 41 1.57 -13.94 8.64
N ALA A 42 1.90 -14.39 7.43
CA ALA A 42 0.93 -14.68 6.36
C ALA A 42 -0.01 -15.86 6.69
N VAL A 43 0.46 -16.85 7.45
CA VAL A 43 -0.32 -18.05 7.80
C VAL A 43 -0.91 -18.01 9.22
N GLU A 44 -0.55 -17.01 10.03
CA GLU A 44 -1.04 -16.86 11.40
C GLU A 44 -2.52 -16.41 11.41
N THR A 45 -3.35 -17.19 12.11
CA THR A 45 -4.81 -16.96 12.17
C THR A 45 -5.21 -16.16 13.40
N ASP A 46 -4.45 -16.25 14.49
CA ASP A 46 -4.66 -15.45 15.69
C ASP A 46 -4.34 -13.98 15.41
N ARG A 47 -5.34 -13.10 15.56
CA ARG A 47 -5.20 -11.68 15.25
C ARG A 47 -4.11 -11.00 16.06
N LYS A 48 -4.00 -11.28 17.36
CA LYS A 48 -3.03 -10.62 18.25
C LYS A 48 -1.61 -11.08 17.94
N LYS A 49 -1.43 -12.38 17.67
CA LYS A 49 -0.12 -12.90 17.26
C LYS A 49 0.29 -12.37 15.90
N ARG A 50 -0.63 -12.35 14.93
CA ARG A 50 -0.36 -11.81 13.59
C ARG A 50 0.02 -10.33 13.63
N GLU A 51 -0.66 -9.56 14.49
CA GLU A 51 -0.33 -8.14 14.72
C GLU A 51 1.06 -7.97 15.36
N ALA A 52 1.41 -8.76 16.38
CA ALA A 52 2.73 -8.70 17.00
C ALA A 52 3.86 -9.04 16.01
N LEU A 53 3.68 -10.06 15.17
CA LEU A 53 4.63 -10.40 14.10
C LEU A 53 4.79 -9.24 13.11
N LEU A 54 3.69 -8.62 12.71
CA LEU A 54 3.70 -7.47 11.79
C LEU A 54 4.42 -6.26 12.39
N TYR A 55 4.25 -5.98 13.68
CA TYR A 55 5.01 -4.94 14.38
C TYR A 55 6.50 -5.27 14.44
N GLN A 56 6.85 -6.53 14.72
CA GLN A 56 8.25 -6.96 14.75
C GLN A 56 8.93 -6.78 13.40
N ILE A 57 8.26 -7.09 12.30
CA ILE A 57 8.77 -6.85 10.94
C ILE A 57 9.03 -5.35 10.73
N GLN A 58 8.03 -4.49 11.00
CA GLN A 58 8.15 -3.03 10.84
C GLN A 58 9.28 -2.43 11.70
N GLN A 59 9.40 -2.85 12.96
CA GLN A 59 10.45 -2.41 13.86
C GLN A 59 11.84 -2.81 13.33
N THR A 60 12.00 -4.06 12.90
CA THR A 60 13.27 -4.57 12.35
C THR A 60 13.69 -3.80 11.10
N LEU A 61 12.74 -3.52 10.20
CA LEU A 61 13.00 -2.73 8.99
C LEU A 61 13.42 -1.29 9.31
N HIS A 62 12.79 -0.69 10.33
CA HIS A 62 13.10 0.66 10.81
C HIS A 62 14.50 0.72 11.43
N GLU A 63 14.80 -0.16 12.39
CA GLU A 63 16.09 -0.21 13.09
C GLU A 63 17.26 -0.47 12.14
N ARG A 64 17.04 -1.27 11.09
CA ARG A 64 18.05 -1.57 10.07
C ARG A 64 18.11 -0.51 8.95
N VAL A 65 17.32 0.55 9.04
CA VAL A 65 17.27 1.65 8.06
C VAL A 65 17.13 1.13 6.63
N ARG A 66 16.23 0.13 6.44
CA ARG A 66 16.03 -0.51 5.14
C ARG A 66 15.41 0.42 4.11
N PHE A 67 14.70 1.44 4.57
CA PHE A 67 14.04 2.43 3.74
C PHE A 67 14.33 3.84 4.24
N GLY A 68 14.67 4.75 3.32
CA GLY A 68 14.68 6.18 3.56
C GLY A 68 13.37 6.78 3.05
N PRO A 69 12.39 7.10 3.90
CA PRO A 69 11.12 7.67 3.45
C PRO A 69 11.36 9.07 2.87
N ILE A 70 10.92 9.30 1.63
CA ILE A 70 11.10 10.59 0.93
C ILE A 70 9.78 11.38 0.91
N PHE A 71 8.70 10.75 0.45
CA PHE A 71 7.38 11.35 0.35
C PHE A 71 6.28 10.31 0.57
N GLU A 72 5.14 10.74 1.09
CA GLU A 72 3.90 9.98 1.03
C GLU A 72 3.09 10.51 -0.15
N PHE A 73 2.70 9.64 -1.08
CA PHE A 73 1.95 10.05 -2.25
C PHE A 73 0.46 10.20 -1.88
N LEU A 74 -0.02 11.45 -1.82
CA LEU A 74 -1.45 11.72 -1.85
C LEU A 74 -1.92 11.81 -3.30
N TRP A 75 -3.12 11.32 -3.59
CA TRP A 75 -3.70 11.31 -4.93
C TRP A 75 -4.57 12.58 -5.17
N PRO A 76 -4.07 13.62 -5.86
CA PRO A 76 -4.89 14.77 -6.21
C PRO A 76 -5.73 14.47 -7.46
N SER A 77 -7.04 14.70 -7.37
CA SER A 77 -7.95 14.58 -8.52
C SER A 77 -8.49 15.95 -8.91
N GLY A 78 -8.35 16.31 -10.19
CA GLY A 78 -8.93 17.52 -10.76
C GLY A 78 -10.38 17.30 -11.16
N ILE A 79 -11.30 18.15 -10.69
CA ILE A 79 -12.72 18.09 -11.04
C ILE A 79 -13.06 19.26 -11.97
N GLY A 80 -13.55 18.95 -13.18
CA GLY A 80 -13.91 19.96 -14.16
C GLY A 80 -15.19 20.73 -13.77
N PRO A 81 -15.36 21.99 -14.21
CA PRO A 81 -16.48 22.85 -13.78
C PRO A 81 -17.87 22.33 -14.17
N ARG A 82 -17.95 21.46 -15.19
CA ARG A 82 -19.19 20.84 -15.67
C ARG A 82 -19.51 19.50 -15.00
N VAL A 83 -18.61 18.95 -14.21
CA VAL A 83 -18.80 17.67 -13.51
C VAL A 83 -19.68 17.91 -12.29
N GLU A 84 -20.72 17.09 -12.13
CA GLU A 84 -21.61 17.08 -10.96
C GLU A 84 -21.18 15.98 -9.98
N GLU A 85 -21.02 14.75 -10.48
CA GLU A 85 -20.51 13.61 -9.73
C GLU A 85 -19.27 13.07 -10.44
N PRO A 86 -18.06 13.20 -9.87
CA PRO A 86 -16.83 12.76 -10.51
C PRO A 86 -16.56 11.25 -10.38
N GLY A 87 -17.33 10.53 -9.56
CA GLY A 87 -17.17 9.09 -9.33
C GLY A 87 -15.89 8.74 -8.56
N LEU A 88 -15.27 9.71 -7.90
CA LEU A 88 -14.01 9.52 -7.17
C LEU A 88 -14.30 8.95 -5.79
N MET A 89 -13.58 7.89 -5.40
CA MET A 89 -13.70 7.25 -4.08
C MET A 89 -15.10 6.68 -3.75
N LEU A 90 -15.97 6.47 -4.75
CA LEU A 90 -17.24 5.77 -4.54
C LEU A 90 -17.02 4.28 -4.23
N ILE A 91 -15.92 3.69 -4.74
CA ILE A 91 -15.40 2.39 -4.33
C ILE A 91 -14.16 2.64 -3.47
N ASN A 92 -14.20 2.32 -2.18
CA ASN A 92 -13.05 2.52 -1.28
C ASN A 92 -12.07 1.31 -1.37
N PRO A 93 -10.75 1.49 -1.59
CA PRO A 93 -9.97 2.73 -1.69
C PRO A 93 -9.59 3.12 -3.13
N TYR A 94 -10.40 2.78 -4.14
CA TYR A 94 -10.13 3.01 -5.56
C TYR A 94 -10.20 4.52 -5.91
N PRO A 95 -9.07 5.19 -6.18
CA PRO A 95 -9.03 6.65 -6.35
C PRO A 95 -9.42 7.14 -7.74
N TRP A 96 -9.64 6.24 -8.70
CA TRP A 96 -10.04 6.60 -10.05
C TRP A 96 -11.57 6.72 -10.15
N SER A 97 -12.06 7.41 -11.17
CA SER A 97 -13.50 7.52 -11.41
C SER A 97 -14.12 6.15 -11.68
N ALA A 98 -14.89 5.64 -10.72
CA ALA A 98 -15.69 4.44 -10.85
C ALA A 98 -16.74 4.35 -9.73
N PRO A 99 -17.91 3.73 -10.00
CA PRO A 99 -18.34 3.19 -11.28
C PRO A 99 -18.72 4.30 -12.29
N LEU A 100 -18.52 4.05 -13.60
CA LEU A 100 -18.67 5.10 -14.62
C LEU A 100 -20.12 5.55 -14.80
N GLU A 101 -21.07 4.66 -14.49
CA GLU A 101 -22.51 4.87 -14.48
C GLU A 101 -22.97 5.89 -13.43
N GLU A 102 -22.18 6.13 -12.38
CA GLU A 102 -22.45 7.18 -11.39
C GLU A 102 -21.90 8.54 -11.82
N VAL A 103 -21.02 8.60 -12.81
CA VAL A 103 -20.40 9.86 -13.25
C VAL A 103 -21.44 10.73 -13.96
N ARG A 104 -21.63 11.96 -13.45
CA ARG A 104 -22.66 12.88 -13.97
C ARG A 104 -22.09 14.25 -14.33
N LEU A 105 -22.71 14.88 -15.32
CA LEU A 105 -22.51 16.28 -15.67
C LEU A 105 -23.66 17.13 -15.15
N LYS A 106 -23.36 18.37 -14.80
CA LYS A 106 -24.38 19.37 -14.45
C LYS A 106 -25.34 19.55 -15.63
N LYS A 107 -26.63 19.67 -15.32
CA LYS A 107 -27.66 20.05 -16.31
C LYS A 107 -27.34 21.45 -16.87
N LYS A 108 -27.70 21.67 -18.14
CA LYS A 108 -27.56 22.98 -18.78
C LYS A 108 -28.47 24.01 -18.14
#